data_AF-A0A6I9HPJ6-F1
#
_entry.id   AF-A0A6I9HPJ6-F1
#
_cell.length_a   1.000
_cell.length_b   1.000
_cell.length_c   1.000
_cell.angle_alpha   90.00
_cell.angle_beta   90.00
_cell.angle_gamma   90.00
#
_symmetry.space_group_name_H-M   'P 1'
#
loop_
_entity.id
_entity.type
_entity.pdbx_description
1 polymer ?
#
loop_
_entity_poly.entity_id
_entity_poly.type
_entity_poly.pdbx_seq_one_letter_code
_entity_poly.pdbx_strand_id
1 'polypeptide(L)'
;MSVPLKELIEKHAGGVRGGWDNLLAVIPGGSSTPLLPKSVCETVLMDFDSLVQAQSGLGTAAVIVMDKSTDIVKAIARLIEFYKHESCGQCTPCREGVDWMNKVMARFVRGDAQAAEIDALWEISKQIEGHTICALGDGAAWPVQGLIRHFRPEMEERMRRYNEAKAQAASV
;
A
#
# COMPACT_ATOMS: atom_id res chain seq x y z
N MET A 1 15.93 17.47 -10.97
CA MET A 1 15.41 16.34 -10.17
C MET A 1 15.83 16.60 -8.72
N SER A 2 15.17 16.00 -7.72
CA SER A 2 15.37 16.29 -6.27
C SER A 2 14.58 17.46 -5.68
N VAL A 3 13.40 17.79 -6.22
CA VAL A 3 12.48 18.72 -5.55
C VAL A 3 11.93 18.06 -4.28
N PRO A 4 11.83 18.75 -3.12
CA PRO A 4 11.15 18.19 -1.95
C PRO A 4 9.72 17.78 -2.28
N LEU A 5 9.29 16.59 -1.84
CA LEU A 5 7.93 16.09 -2.12
C LEU A 5 6.85 17.06 -1.59
N LYS A 6 7.06 17.61 -0.39
CA LYS A 6 6.18 18.63 0.18
C LYS A 6 6.11 19.89 -0.68
N GLU A 7 7.25 20.42 -1.13
CA GLU A 7 7.28 21.59 -2.01
C GLU A 7 6.51 21.31 -3.32
N LEU A 8 6.73 20.12 -3.92
CA LEU A 8 6.03 19.72 -5.14
C LEU A 8 4.51 19.76 -4.95
N ILE A 9 3.99 19.17 -3.87
CA ILE A 9 2.57 19.11 -3.59
C ILE A 9 2.00 20.50 -3.27
N GLU A 10 2.64 21.26 -2.37
CA GLU A 10 2.12 22.55 -1.90
C GLU A 10 2.17 23.63 -2.99
N LYS A 11 3.25 23.68 -3.78
CA LYS A 11 3.48 24.75 -4.76
C LYS A 11 2.83 24.47 -6.11
N HIS A 12 2.90 23.23 -6.58
CA HIS A 12 2.52 22.88 -7.95
C HIS A 12 1.19 22.14 -8.07
N ALA A 13 0.77 21.43 -7.01
CA ALA A 13 -0.51 20.68 -7.00
C ALA A 13 -1.63 21.35 -6.19
N GLY A 14 -1.36 22.52 -5.58
CA GLY A 14 -2.35 23.27 -4.78
C GLY A 14 -2.52 22.75 -3.34
N GLY A 15 -1.61 21.89 -2.87
CA GLY A 15 -1.61 21.33 -1.52
C GLY A 15 -2.50 20.10 -1.34
N VAL A 16 -2.37 19.48 -0.17
CA VAL A 16 -3.22 18.35 0.24
C VAL A 16 -4.63 18.87 0.56
N ARG A 17 -5.67 18.13 0.18
CA ARG A 17 -7.05 18.46 0.52
C ARG A 17 -7.21 18.58 2.04
N GLY A 18 -7.63 19.76 2.53
CA GLY A 18 -7.72 20.04 3.97
C GLY A 18 -6.39 20.45 4.64
N GLY A 19 -5.35 20.72 3.85
CA GLY A 19 -4.03 21.14 4.33
C GLY A 19 -3.08 19.97 4.57
N TRP A 20 -1.78 20.28 4.70
CA TRP A 20 -0.72 19.27 4.86
C TRP A 20 -0.92 18.36 6.08
N ASP A 21 -1.52 18.89 7.16
CA ASP A 21 -1.83 18.09 8.35
C ASP A 21 -2.93 17.05 8.14
N ASN A 22 -3.70 17.15 7.05
CA ASN A 22 -4.67 16.15 6.64
C ASN A 22 -4.04 15.04 5.79
N LEU A 23 -2.73 15.08 5.52
CA LEU A 23 -2.04 14.01 4.78
C LEU A 23 -2.01 12.71 5.61
N LEU A 24 -2.37 11.60 4.97
CA LEU A 24 -2.23 10.25 5.51
C LEU A 24 -0.96 9.59 4.95
N ALA A 25 -0.90 9.44 3.64
CA ALA A 25 0.18 8.79 2.94
C ALA A 25 0.29 9.27 1.49
N VAL A 26 1.46 9.03 0.87
CA VAL A 26 1.71 9.29 -0.54
C VAL A 26 2.33 8.07 -1.18
N ILE A 27 1.87 7.68 -2.36
CA ILE A 27 2.62 6.76 -3.23
C ILE A 27 3.44 7.64 -4.18
N PRO A 28 4.78 7.67 -4.06
CA PRO A 28 5.59 8.69 -4.74
C PRO A 28 5.80 8.41 -6.23
N GLY A 29 5.73 7.16 -6.67
CA GLY A 29 6.24 6.74 -7.98
C GLY A 29 5.31 5.87 -8.81
N GLY A 30 4.01 6.13 -8.75
CA GLY A 30 2.98 5.26 -9.36
C GLY A 30 2.70 4.03 -8.52
N SER A 31 1.64 3.30 -8.88
CA SER A 31 1.05 2.24 -8.05
C SER A 31 2.01 1.11 -7.67
N SER A 32 3.13 0.94 -8.40
CA SER A 32 4.11 -0.09 -8.11
C SER A 32 4.98 0.22 -6.91
N THR A 33 5.03 1.47 -6.46
CA THR A 33 5.98 1.90 -5.40
C THR A 33 5.34 1.81 -4.01
N PRO A 34 6.11 1.43 -2.97
CA PRO A 34 5.61 1.45 -1.60
C PRO A 34 5.12 2.84 -1.19
N LEU A 35 4.00 2.91 -0.49
CA LEU A 35 3.51 4.15 0.09
C LEU A 35 4.45 4.65 1.20
N LEU A 36 4.48 5.97 1.38
CA LEU A 36 5.22 6.67 2.44
C LEU A 36 4.23 7.36 3.39
N PRO A 37 4.42 7.23 4.73
CA PRO A 37 3.60 7.96 5.70
C PRO A 37 3.98 9.45 5.72
N LYS A 38 3.07 10.31 6.22
CA LYS A 38 3.28 11.77 6.33
C LYS A 38 4.66 12.15 6.88
N SER A 39 5.14 11.48 7.92
CA SER A 39 6.42 11.78 8.58
C SER A 39 7.63 11.66 7.66
N VAL A 40 7.60 10.73 6.69
CA VAL A 40 8.65 10.56 5.69
C VAL A 40 8.46 11.55 4.54
N CYS A 41 7.20 11.79 4.13
CA CYS A 41 6.86 12.74 3.06
C CYS A 41 7.27 14.19 3.35
N GLU A 42 7.49 14.53 4.63
CA GLU A 42 7.85 15.87 5.07
C GLU A 42 9.29 16.26 4.68
N THR A 43 10.20 15.29 4.56
CA THR A 43 11.63 15.54 4.32
C THR A 43 12.15 14.91 3.03
N VAL A 44 11.42 13.97 2.43
CA VAL A 44 11.90 13.22 1.27
C VAL A 44 11.98 14.07 -0.01
N LEU A 45 13.02 13.80 -0.81
CA LEU A 45 13.22 14.42 -2.12
C LEU A 45 12.68 13.51 -3.24
N MET A 46 12.16 14.11 -4.31
CA MET A 46 11.67 13.43 -5.50
C MET A 46 12.82 13.13 -6.47
N ASP A 47 13.68 12.21 -6.06
CA ASP A 47 14.72 11.57 -6.86
C ASP A 47 14.82 10.07 -6.55
N PHE A 48 15.62 9.34 -7.34
CA PHE A 48 15.74 7.89 -7.20
C PHE A 48 16.34 7.48 -5.87
N ASP A 49 17.47 8.08 -5.49
CA ASP A 49 18.26 7.62 -4.34
C ASP A 49 17.55 7.92 -3.01
N SER A 50 16.96 9.10 -2.87
CA SER A 50 16.24 9.50 -1.66
C SER A 50 15.02 8.61 -1.41
N LEU A 51 14.29 8.25 -2.48
CA LEU A 51 13.12 7.37 -2.35
C LEU A 51 13.52 5.92 -2.06
N VAL A 52 14.64 5.43 -2.60
CA VAL A 52 15.20 4.12 -2.23
C VAL A 52 15.61 4.10 -0.75
N GLN A 53 16.26 5.16 -0.26
CA GLN A 53 16.61 5.30 1.17
C GLN A 53 15.36 5.33 2.07
N ALA A 54 14.27 5.89 1.58
CA ALA A 54 12.95 5.87 2.23
C ALA A 54 12.21 4.52 2.10
N GLN A 55 12.85 3.47 1.58
CA GLN A 55 12.27 2.14 1.33
C GLN A 55 11.05 2.18 0.39
N SER A 56 11.08 3.11 -0.58
CA SER A 56 10.14 3.22 -1.69
C SER A 56 10.91 3.32 -3.02
N GLY A 57 10.32 3.89 -4.06
CA GLY A 57 10.97 4.14 -5.34
C GLY A 57 10.33 5.31 -6.09
N LEU A 58 11.08 5.91 -7.02
CA LEU A 58 10.56 7.01 -7.84
C LEU A 58 9.61 6.52 -8.94
N GLY A 59 9.79 5.30 -9.45
CA GLY A 59 8.97 4.72 -10.52
C GLY A 59 8.77 5.70 -11.68
N THR A 60 7.51 5.97 -12.04
CA THR A 60 7.15 6.92 -13.11
C THR A 60 7.03 8.37 -12.63
N ALA A 61 7.36 8.65 -11.36
CA ALA A 61 7.10 9.90 -10.66
C ALA A 61 5.61 10.32 -10.64
N ALA A 62 4.69 9.35 -10.76
CA ALA A 62 3.26 9.58 -10.59
C ALA A 62 2.88 9.62 -9.11
N VAL A 63 2.83 10.82 -8.54
CA VAL A 63 2.53 11.05 -7.12
C VAL A 63 1.03 10.89 -6.85
N ILE A 64 0.66 9.88 -6.05
CA ILE A 64 -0.73 9.65 -5.60
C ILE A 64 -0.84 10.07 -4.14
N VAL A 65 -1.60 11.14 -3.87
CA VAL A 65 -1.78 11.72 -2.54
C VAL A 65 -3.07 11.15 -1.90
N MET A 66 -2.96 10.65 -0.68
CA MET A 66 -4.10 10.15 0.11
C MET A 66 -4.23 10.93 1.41
N ASP A 67 -5.40 11.51 1.66
CA ASP A 67 -5.71 12.23 2.90
C ASP A 67 -6.28 11.30 3.98
N LYS A 68 -6.43 11.79 5.21
CA LYS A 68 -6.94 11.00 6.35
C LYS A 68 -8.37 10.49 6.21
N SER A 69 -9.14 11.00 5.23
CA SER A 69 -10.48 10.48 4.94
C SER A 69 -10.46 9.20 4.09
N THR A 70 -9.28 8.83 3.58
CA THR A 70 -9.09 7.67 2.70
C THR A 70 -8.98 6.39 3.52
N ASP A 71 -9.76 5.36 3.15
CA ASP A 71 -9.53 4.00 3.62
C ASP A 71 -8.31 3.43 2.87
N ILE A 72 -7.14 3.51 3.51
CA ILE A 72 -5.87 3.14 2.86
C ILE A 72 -5.80 1.63 2.57
N VAL A 73 -6.35 0.78 3.45
CA VAL A 73 -6.41 -0.67 3.22
C VAL A 73 -7.25 -0.98 1.98
N LYS A 74 -8.38 -0.28 1.80
CA LYS A 74 -9.21 -0.41 0.59
C LYS A 74 -8.53 0.15 -0.66
N ALA A 75 -7.82 1.27 -0.55
CA ALA A 75 -7.06 1.83 -1.65
C ALA A 75 -5.99 0.84 -2.15
N ILE A 76 -5.20 0.27 -1.26
CA ILE A 76 -4.18 -0.73 -1.62
C ILE A 76 -4.83 -2.03 -2.11
N ALA A 77 -5.92 -2.50 -1.50
CA ALA A 77 -6.66 -3.66 -2.02
C ALA A 77 -7.12 -3.45 -3.47
N ARG A 78 -7.57 -2.23 -3.81
CA ARG A 78 -7.94 -1.88 -5.18
C ARG A 78 -6.76 -1.87 -6.14
N LEU A 79 -5.56 -1.51 -5.68
CA LEU A 79 -4.32 -1.64 -6.47
C LEU A 79 -3.97 -3.12 -6.71
N ILE A 80 -4.12 -3.98 -5.70
CA ILE A 80 -3.86 -5.42 -5.88
C ILE A 80 -4.89 -6.06 -6.82
N GLU A 81 -6.14 -5.63 -6.75
CA GLU A 81 -7.16 -6.02 -7.73
C GLU A 81 -6.77 -5.59 -9.16
N PHE A 82 -6.18 -4.40 -9.33
CA PHE A 82 -5.62 -3.97 -10.61
C PHE A 82 -4.48 -4.89 -11.07
N TYR A 83 -3.50 -5.19 -10.21
CA TYR A 83 -2.40 -6.09 -10.57
C TYR A 83 -2.87 -7.51 -10.88
N LYS A 84 -3.92 -7.99 -10.20
CA LYS A 84 -4.56 -9.27 -10.49
C LYS A 84 -5.23 -9.28 -11.86
N HIS A 85 -5.87 -8.17 -12.25
CA HIS A 85 -6.52 -8.03 -13.54
C HIS A 85 -5.52 -7.89 -14.69
N GLU A 86 -4.45 -7.12 -14.50
CA GLU A 86 -3.45 -6.81 -15.52
C GLU A 86 -2.23 -7.76 -15.52
N SER A 87 -2.29 -8.84 -14.74
CA SER A 87 -1.27 -9.89 -14.81
C SER A 87 -1.51 -10.77 -16.04
N CYS A 88 -0.50 -10.92 -16.89
CA CYS A 88 -0.57 -11.79 -18.07
C CYS A 88 -0.66 -13.29 -17.72
N GLY A 89 -0.41 -13.66 -16.45
CA GLY A 89 -0.51 -15.03 -15.98
C GLY A 89 0.61 -15.97 -16.44
N GLN A 90 1.74 -15.47 -16.96
CA GLN A 90 2.80 -16.34 -17.48
C GLN A 90 3.56 -17.10 -16.38
N CYS A 91 4.11 -16.40 -15.38
CA CYS A 91 4.87 -17.01 -14.29
C CYS A 91 4.00 -17.31 -13.07
N THR A 92 4.15 -18.50 -12.48
CA THR A 92 3.31 -18.99 -11.38
C THR A 92 3.32 -18.08 -10.15
N PRO A 93 4.47 -17.57 -9.66
CA PRO A 93 4.47 -16.73 -8.46
C PRO A 93 3.63 -15.46 -8.64
N CYS A 94 3.64 -14.85 -9.83
CA CYS A 94 2.77 -13.70 -10.12
C CYS A 94 1.30 -14.13 -10.32
N ARG A 95 1.05 -15.13 -11.17
CA ARG A 95 -0.32 -15.55 -11.53
C ARG A 95 -1.14 -15.97 -10.31
N GLU A 96 -0.58 -16.84 -9.48
CA GLU A 96 -1.27 -17.39 -8.32
C GLU A 96 -1.11 -16.48 -7.09
N GLY A 97 0.10 -15.93 -6.89
CA GLY A 97 0.40 -15.12 -5.72
C GLY A 97 -0.39 -13.81 -5.69
N VAL A 98 -0.54 -13.12 -6.83
CA VAL A 98 -1.30 -11.86 -6.89
C VAL A 98 -2.81 -12.11 -6.70
N ASP A 99 -3.35 -13.20 -7.24
CA ASP A 99 -4.75 -13.58 -6.99
C ASP A 99 -4.98 -13.95 -5.51
N TRP A 100 -4.02 -14.65 -4.89
CA TRP A 100 -4.09 -14.95 -3.46
C TRP A 100 -4.00 -13.69 -2.60
N MET A 101 -3.03 -12.80 -2.86
CA MET A 101 -2.93 -11.51 -2.18
C MET A 101 -4.22 -10.71 -2.31
N ASN A 102 -4.87 -10.69 -3.48
CA ASN A 102 -6.14 -10.00 -3.70
C ASN A 102 -7.26 -10.56 -2.79
N LYS A 103 -7.37 -11.90 -2.66
CA LYS A 103 -8.36 -12.54 -1.78
C LYS A 103 -8.11 -12.22 -0.30
N VAL A 104 -6.84 -12.20 0.13
CA VAL A 104 -6.46 -11.84 1.50
C VAL A 104 -6.76 -10.35 1.76
N MET A 105 -6.38 -9.47 0.83
CA MET A 105 -6.67 -8.04 0.92
C MET A 105 -8.18 -7.76 1.00
N ALA A 106 -9.01 -8.49 0.24
CA ALA A 106 -10.46 -8.37 0.33
C ALA A 106 -11.03 -8.78 1.72
N ARG A 107 -10.36 -9.70 2.43
CA ARG A 107 -10.69 -10.03 3.82
C ARG A 107 -10.21 -8.93 4.78
N PHE A 108 -9.01 -8.39 4.58
CA PHE A 108 -8.50 -7.26 5.37
C PHE A 108 -9.35 -6.00 5.24
N VAL A 109 -9.88 -5.72 4.05
CA VAL A 109 -10.81 -4.60 3.85
C VAL A 109 -12.07 -4.76 4.71
N ARG A 110 -12.61 -5.98 4.80
CA ARG A 110 -13.76 -6.30 5.66
C ARG A 110 -13.42 -6.36 7.15
N GLY A 111 -12.16 -6.61 7.50
CA GLY A 111 -11.71 -6.91 8.86
C GLY A 111 -11.88 -8.39 9.25
N ASP A 112 -12.34 -9.24 8.34
CA ASP A 112 -12.60 -10.68 8.56
C ASP A 112 -11.32 -11.53 8.40
N ALA A 113 -10.33 -11.21 9.23
CA ALA A 113 -9.04 -11.89 9.24
C ALA A 113 -8.38 -11.85 10.62
N GLN A 114 -7.34 -12.65 10.78
CA GLN A 114 -6.54 -12.71 11.99
C GLN A 114 -5.24 -11.90 11.84
N ALA A 115 -4.74 -11.36 12.94
CA ALA A 115 -3.50 -10.56 12.94
C ALA A 115 -2.29 -11.35 12.39
N ALA A 116 -2.22 -12.66 12.64
CA ALA A 116 -1.18 -13.53 12.10
C ALA A 116 -1.18 -13.61 10.56
N GLU A 117 -2.32 -13.34 9.91
CA GLU A 117 -2.40 -13.33 8.44
C GLU A 117 -1.68 -12.13 7.83
N ILE A 118 -1.40 -11.07 8.61
CA ILE A 118 -0.59 -9.93 8.15
C ILE A 118 0.84 -10.41 7.86
N ASP A 119 1.40 -11.21 8.76
CA ASP A 119 2.75 -11.78 8.60
C ASP A 119 2.77 -12.83 7.47
N ALA A 120 1.73 -13.66 7.37
CA ALA A 120 1.59 -14.58 6.23
C ALA A 120 1.52 -13.82 4.88
N LEU A 121 0.79 -12.69 4.83
CA LEU A 121 0.73 -11.86 3.62
C LEU A 121 2.10 -11.23 3.28
N TRP A 122 2.86 -10.85 4.30
CA TRP A 122 4.24 -10.39 4.11
C TRP A 122 5.11 -11.49 3.48
N GLU A 123 5.06 -12.71 4.00
CA GLU A 123 5.79 -13.85 3.45
C GLU A 123 5.39 -14.15 2.00
N ILE A 124 4.09 -14.15 1.69
CA ILE A 124 3.60 -14.31 0.31
C ILE A 124 4.19 -13.24 -0.60
N SER A 125 4.19 -11.98 -0.16
CA SER A 125 4.75 -10.88 -0.96
C SER A 125 6.24 -11.09 -1.27
N LYS A 126 7.01 -11.67 -0.33
CA LYS A 126 8.44 -11.99 -0.50
C LYS A 126 8.68 -13.22 -1.39
N GLN A 127 7.72 -14.13 -1.47
CA GLN A 127 7.76 -15.26 -2.42
C GLN A 127 7.40 -14.84 -3.85
N ILE A 128 6.72 -13.71 -4.02
CA ILE A 128 6.43 -13.13 -5.34
C ILE A 128 7.60 -12.28 -5.81
N GLU A 129 8.07 -11.37 -4.94
CA GLU A 129 9.18 -10.49 -5.21
C GLU A 129 10.45 -11.29 -5.58
N GLY A 130 11.09 -10.93 -6.69
CA GLY A 130 12.31 -11.59 -7.17
C GLY A 130 12.14 -13.01 -7.74
N HIS A 131 10.94 -13.59 -7.69
CA HIS A 131 10.66 -14.94 -8.22
C HIS A 131 9.75 -14.92 -9.47
N THR A 132 9.58 -13.75 -10.09
CA THR A 132 8.75 -13.54 -11.27
C THR A 132 9.59 -13.19 -12.50
N ILE A 133 9.04 -13.37 -13.69
CA ILE A 133 9.76 -13.11 -14.96
C ILE A 133 9.95 -11.60 -15.19
N CYS A 134 8.98 -10.77 -14.79
CA CYS A 134 9.01 -9.32 -14.97
C CYS A 134 8.65 -8.59 -13.68
N ALA A 135 8.96 -7.31 -13.61
CA ALA A 135 8.76 -6.47 -12.42
C ALA A 135 7.28 -6.18 -12.06
N LEU A 136 6.30 -6.74 -12.79
CA LEU A 136 4.90 -6.66 -12.38
C LEU A 136 4.68 -7.38 -11.04
N GLY A 137 5.37 -8.50 -10.81
CA GLY A 137 5.32 -9.21 -9.52
C GLY A 137 5.80 -8.34 -8.36
N ASP A 138 6.94 -7.68 -8.55
CA ASP A 138 7.51 -6.75 -7.56
C ASP A 138 6.54 -5.57 -7.33
N GLY A 139 6.03 -4.97 -8.41
CA GLY A 139 5.06 -3.88 -8.35
C GLY A 139 3.72 -4.26 -7.69
N ALA A 140 3.33 -5.54 -7.71
CA ALA A 140 2.17 -6.04 -6.99
C ALA A 140 2.47 -6.31 -5.50
N ALA A 141 3.69 -6.76 -5.17
CA ALA A 141 4.10 -7.06 -3.80
C ALA A 141 4.39 -5.79 -2.99
N TRP A 142 5.05 -4.80 -3.58
CA TRP A 142 5.55 -3.60 -2.90
C TRP A 142 4.46 -2.70 -2.25
N PRO A 143 3.27 -2.49 -2.85
CA PRO A 143 2.21 -1.73 -2.20
C PRO A 143 1.69 -2.41 -0.93
N VAL A 144 1.59 -3.75 -0.95
CA VAL A 144 1.22 -4.54 0.24
C VAL A 144 2.30 -4.45 1.30
N GLN A 145 3.57 -4.60 0.93
CA GLN A 145 4.69 -4.45 1.86
C GLN A 145 4.72 -3.06 2.50
N GLY A 146 4.52 -2.00 1.72
CA GLY A 146 4.44 -0.63 2.23
C GLY A 146 3.27 -0.42 3.19
N LEU A 147 2.10 -0.98 2.86
CA LEU A 147 0.93 -0.97 3.75
C LEU A 147 1.22 -1.66 5.08
N ILE A 148 1.74 -2.88 5.05
CA ILE A 148 2.06 -3.64 6.28
C ILE A 148 3.08 -2.87 7.12
N ARG A 149 4.15 -2.37 6.49
CA ARG A 149 5.24 -1.69 7.21
C ARG A 149 4.80 -0.41 7.93
N HIS A 150 3.91 0.37 7.33
CA HIS A 150 3.54 1.69 7.86
C HIS A 150 2.15 1.74 8.51
N PHE A 151 1.25 0.82 8.16
CA PHE A 151 -0.16 0.84 8.56
C PHE A 151 -0.63 -0.47 9.20
N ARG A 152 0.28 -1.35 9.64
CA ARG A 152 -0.07 -2.53 10.46
C ARG A 152 -1.00 -2.19 11.64
N PRO A 153 -0.78 -1.12 12.44
CA PRO A 153 -1.71 -0.76 13.52
C PRO A 153 -3.13 -0.49 13.03
N GLU A 154 -3.30 0.13 11.86
CA GLU A 154 -4.63 0.39 11.28
C GLU A 154 -5.31 -0.92 10.83
N MET A 155 -4.53 -1.85 10.27
CA MET A 155 -5.01 -3.18 9.89
C MET A 155 -5.47 -3.98 11.11
N GLU A 156 -4.67 -4.02 12.17
CA GLU A 156 -5.00 -4.71 13.43
C GLU A 156 -6.22 -4.08 14.11
N GLU A 157 -6.29 -2.75 14.16
CA GLU A 157 -7.44 -2.00 14.68
C GLU A 157 -8.74 -2.34 13.92
N ARG A 158 -8.66 -2.46 12.59
CA ARG A 158 -9.82 -2.86 11.78
C ARG A 158 -10.30 -4.28 12.12
N MET A 159 -9.39 -5.23 12.26
CA MET A 159 -9.74 -6.60 12.67
C MET A 159 -10.33 -6.65 14.07
N ARG A 160 -9.79 -5.87 15.01
CA ARG A 160 -10.31 -5.78 16.38
C ARG A 160 -11.77 -5.30 16.39
N ARG A 161 -12.06 -4.19 15.69
CA ARG A 161 -13.43 -3.65 15.56
C ARG A 161 -14.40 -4.65 14.92
N TYR A 162 -13.95 -5.40 13.91
CA TYR A 162 -14.76 -6.45 13.29
C TYR A 162 -15.10 -7.58 14.28
N ASN A 163 -14.13 -8.04 15.06
CA ASN A 163 -14.32 -9.08 16.06
C ASN A 163 -15.24 -8.64 17.21
N GLU A 164 -15.09 -7.40 17.69
CA GLU A 164 -15.97 -6.79 18.69
C GLU A 164 -17.42 -6.74 18.21
N ALA A 165 -17.66 -6.27 16.98
CA ALA A 165 -18.99 -6.23 16.38
C ALA A 165 -19.59 -7.64 16.20
N LYS A 166 -18.78 -8.60 15.77
CA LYS A 166 -19.20 -10.00 15.59
C LYS A 166 -19.57 -10.66 16.93
N ALA A 167 -18.81 -10.41 18.00
CA ALA A 167 -19.11 -10.92 19.33
C ALA A 167 -20.41 -10.33 19.92
N GLN A 168 -20.65 -9.04 19.68
CA GLN A 168 -21.90 -8.37 20.08
C GLN A 168 -23.10 -8.98 19.34
N ALA A 169 -23.00 -9.21 18.04
CA ALA A 169 -24.06 -9.82 17.24
C ALA A 169 -24.37 -11.28 17.61
N ALA A 170 -23.38 -12.04 18.11
CA ALA A 170 -23.56 -13.41 18.57
C ALA A 170 -24.16 -13.52 19.98
N SER A 171 -24.25 -12.41 20.71
CA SER A 171 -24.79 -12.35 22.07
C SER A 171 -26.27 -11.91 22.13
N VAL A 172 -26.89 -11.70 20.97
CA VAL A 172 -28.31 -11.33 20.77
C VAL A 172 -29.04 -12.50 20.13
#